data_AF-A0A7K2TX84-F1
#
_entry.id   AF-A0A7K2TX84-F1
#
_cell.length_a   1.000
_cell.length_b   1.000
_cell.length_c   1.000
_cell.angle_alpha   90.00
_cell.angle_beta   90.00
_cell.angle_gamma   90.00
#
_symmetry.space_group_name_H-M   'P 1'
#
loop_
_entity.id
_entity.type
_entity.pdbx_description
1 polymer ?
#
loop_
_entity_poly.entity_id
_entity_poly.type
_entity_poly.pdbx_seq_one_letter_code
_entity_poly.pdbx_strand_id
1 'polypeptide(L)'
;MAPDLAADTVTEWLRIVAFAQAGGDPEAAEPRGGGRSLHLHATDVPGAEWLIEFGEDAFTWRRAHEKTTVALRGPPTSLMLAFNRRMTPDEGGLHVLGDRGLLDLWLERSSFG
;
A
#
# COMPACT_ATOMS: atom_id res chain seq x y z
N MET A 1 -17.48 9.17 -2.48
CA MET A 1 -17.06 8.75 -1.12
C MET A 1 -16.40 9.96 -0.48
N ALA A 2 -16.59 10.18 0.82
CA ALA A 2 -15.88 11.25 1.51
C ALA A 2 -14.38 10.87 1.61
N PRO A 3 -13.41 11.78 1.37
CA PRO A 3 -11.99 11.45 1.32
C PRO A 3 -11.47 10.78 2.60
N ASP A 4 -11.91 11.25 3.76
CA ASP A 4 -11.65 10.70 5.08
C ASP A 4 -12.06 9.22 5.19
N LEU A 5 -13.27 8.88 4.73
CA LEU A 5 -13.74 7.49 4.72
C LEU A 5 -12.91 6.59 3.79
N ALA A 6 -12.45 7.13 2.65
CA ALA A 6 -11.58 6.40 1.75
C ALA A 6 -10.18 6.17 2.38
N ALA A 7 -9.64 7.14 3.11
CA ALA A 7 -8.41 6.98 3.87
C ALA A 7 -8.56 5.96 5.03
N ASP A 8 -9.69 5.96 5.74
CA ASP A 8 -9.98 4.92 6.73
C ASP A 8 -10.00 3.53 6.09
N THR A 9 -10.58 3.42 4.90
CA THR A 9 -10.60 2.16 4.13
C THR A 9 -9.20 1.65 3.82
N VAL A 10 -8.24 2.53 3.49
CA VAL A 10 -6.82 2.14 3.31
C VAL A 10 -6.23 1.58 4.60
N THR A 11 -6.54 2.20 5.74
CA THR A 11 -6.05 1.76 7.06
C THR A 11 -6.61 0.40 7.44
N GLU A 12 -7.93 0.22 7.29
CA GLU A 12 -8.59 -1.06 7.57
C GLU A 12 -8.06 -2.17 6.67
N TRP A 13 -7.84 -1.87 5.40
CA TRP A 13 -7.24 -2.81 4.47
C TRP A 13 -5.84 -3.26 4.94
N LEU A 14 -4.95 -2.33 5.32
CA LEU A 14 -3.63 -2.69 5.85
C LEU A 14 -3.71 -3.52 7.14
N ARG A 15 -4.70 -3.28 8.00
CA ARG A 15 -4.95 -4.10 9.20
C ARG A 15 -5.36 -5.52 8.83
N ILE A 16 -6.28 -5.68 7.88
CA ILE A 16 -6.75 -6.99 7.40
C ILE A 16 -5.59 -7.80 6.82
N VAL A 17 -4.77 -7.17 5.97
CA VAL A 17 -3.63 -7.85 5.34
C VAL A 17 -2.60 -8.27 6.39
N ALA A 18 -2.27 -7.41 7.36
CA ALA A 18 -1.38 -7.77 8.46
C ALA A 18 -1.95 -8.90 9.33
N PHE A 19 -3.26 -8.91 9.58
CA PHE A 19 -3.94 -9.97 10.32
C PHE A 19 -3.90 -11.30 9.57
N ALA A 20 -4.17 -11.30 8.26
CA ALA A 20 -4.11 -12.51 7.42
C ALA A 20 -2.69 -13.10 7.38
N GLN A 21 -1.64 -12.25 7.27
CA GLN A 21 -0.24 -12.71 7.36
C GLN A 21 0.06 -13.35 8.72
N ALA A 22 -0.37 -12.73 9.81
CA ALA A 22 -0.18 -13.30 11.15
C ALA A 22 -0.91 -14.64 11.34
N GLY A 23 -2.02 -14.85 10.62
CA GLY A 23 -2.76 -16.12 10.55
C GLY A 23 -2.12 -17.19 9.68
N GLY A 24 -1.03 -16.88 8.96
CA GLY A 24 -0.34 -17.81 8.07
C GLY A 24 -1.04 -18.02 6.73
N ASP A 25 -1.89 -17.09 6.31
CA ASP A 25 -2.55 -17.15 5.01
C ASP A 25 -1.49 -17.11 3.87
N PRO A 26 -1.40 -18.15 3.03
CA PRO A 26 -0.42 -18.21 1.95
C PRO A 26 -0.65 -17.14 0.87
N GLU A 27 -1.88 -16.65 0.67
CA GLU A 27 -2.16 -15.53 -0.24
C GLU A 27 -1.66 -14.20 0.34
N ALA A 28 -1.57 -14.13 1.67
CA ALA A 28 -1.00 -13.00 2.37
C ALA A 28 0.53 -13.04 2.45
N ALA A 29 1.18 -14.20 2.26
CA ALA A 29 2.56 -14.45 2.70
C ALA A 29 3.67 -13.72 1.92
N GLU A 30 3.32 -12.98 0.87
CA GLU A 30 4.23 -12.25 -0.02
C GLU A 30 3.77 -10.78 -0.16
N PRO A 31 4.68 -9.79 -0.21
CA PRO A 31 6.08 -9.89 -0.62
C PRO A 31 7.07 -9.74 0.54
N ARG A 32 8.11 -10.57 0.51
CA ARG A 32 9.26 -10.53 1.41
C ARG A 32 10.42 -9.80 0.73
N GLY A 33 11.36 -9.26 1.51
CA GLY A 33 12.64 -8.79 0.99
C GLY A 33 13.12 -7.52 1.68
N GLY A 34 14.11 -7.74 2.55
CA GLY A 34 14.59 -6.82 3.57
C GLY A 34 14.98 -5.42 3.09
N GLY A 35 14.66 -4.44 3.94
CA GLY A 35 15.14 -3.06 3.87
C GLY A 35 14.45 -2.18 2.83
N ARG A 36 13.50 -2.71 2.07
CA ARG A 36 12.70 -1.94 1.12
C ARG A 36 11.42 -1.43 1.78
N SER A 37 10.93 -0.30 1.30
CA SER A 37 9.71 0.32 1.83
C SER A 37 8.84 0.97 0.75
N LEU A 38 7.54 0.95 0.98
CA LEU A 38 6.52 1.59 0.17
C LEU A 38 5.83 2.68 0.99
N HIS A 39 5.65 3.85 0.41
CA HIS A 39 4.89 4.94 1.01
C HIS A 39 3.58 5.17 0.26
N LEU A 40 2.47 5.26 0.98
CA LEU A 40 1.18 5.68 0.47
C LEU A 40 0.87 7.07 0.98
N HIS A 41 0.43 7.95 0.08
CA HIS A 41 0.06 9.32 0.42
C HIS A 41 -1.25 9.70 -0.26
N ALA A 42 -2.30 9.87 0.53
CA ALA A 42 -3.57 10.42 0.05
C ALA A 42 -3.47 11.95 -0.07
N THR A 43 -3.57 12.48 -1.30
CA THR A 43 -3.23 13.89 -1.57
C THR A 43 -4.31 14.89 -1.18
N ASP A 44 -5.52 14.43 -0.87
CA ASP A 44 -6.71 15.22 -0.54
C ASP A 44 -7.16 15.04 0.93
N VAL A 45 -6.45 14.21 1.71
CA VAL A 45 -6.71 14.00 3.14
C VAL A 45 -5.44 14.32 3.93
N PRO A 46 -5.41 15.44 4.67
CA PRO A 46 -4.25 15.81 5.48
C PRO A 46 -3.84 14.71 6.47
N GLY A 47 -2.55 14.37 6.49
CA GLY A 47 -1.99 13.36 7.39
C GLY A 47 -2.32 11.91 7.05
N ALA A 48 -3.06 11.67 5.96
CA ALA A 48 -3.36 10.32 5.49
C ALA A 48 -2.19 9.74 4.69
N GLU A 49 -1.18 9.32 5.44
CA GLU A 49 0.05 8.74 4.93
C GLU A 49 0.36 7.43 5.65
N TRP A 50 0.91 6.46 4.93
CA TRP A 50 1.24 5.14 5.46
C TRP A 50 2.60 4.71 4.94
N LEU A 51 3.47 4.31 5.85
CA LEU A 51 4.71 3.64 5.54
C LEU A 51 4.50 2.13 5.69
N ILE A 52 4.88 1.38 4.66
CA ILE A 52 4.88 -0.07 4.58
C ILE A 52 6.34 -0.52 4.48
N GLU A 53 6.79 -1.37 5.39
CA GLU A 53 8.18 -1.83 5.48
C GLU A 53 8.22 -3.34 5.28
N PHE A 54 9.07 -3.82 4.37
CA PHE A 54 9.20 -5.25 4.06
C PHE A 54 10.21 -5.91 5.00
N GLY A 55 9.71 -6.71 5.94
CA GLY A 55 10.51 -7.57 6.79
C GLY A 55 10.89 -8.89 6.10
N GLU A 56 11.63 -9.74 6.83
CA GLU A 56 12.03 -11.06 6.36
C GLU A 56 10.84 -12.04 6.29
N ASP A 57 9.96 -11.98 7.29
CA ASP A 57 8.82 -12.89 7.42
C ASP A 57 7.48 -12.27 6.98
N ALA A 58 7.31 -10.97 7.25
CA ALA A 58 6.06 -10.22 7.04
C ALA A 58 6.38 -8.74 6.79
N PHE A 59 5.45 -8.02 6.18
CA PHE A 59 5.55 -6.55 6.19
C PHE A 59 5.01 -6.00 7.51
N THR A 60 5.48 -4.81 7.87
CA THR A 60 4.88 -3.98 8.91
C THR A 60 4.40 -2.68 8.28
N TRP A 61 3.51 -1.97 8.96
CA TRP A 61 3.09 -0.65 8.53
C TRP A 61 2.80 0.28 9.70
N ARG A 62 2.95 1.57 9.45
CA ARG A 62 2.65 2.65 10.42
C ARG A 62 2.23 3.93 9.71
N ARG A 63 1.60 4.84 10.45
CA ARG A 63 1.37 6.22 10.00
C ARG A 63 2.69 6.98 10.06
N ALA A 64 3.24 7.38 8.91
CA ALA A 64 4.47 8.15 8.83
C ALA A 64 4.65 8.79 7.45
N HIS A 65 5.32 9.93 7.43
CA HIS A 65 5.80 10.60 6.22
C HIS A 65 7.32 10.46 6.15
N GLU A 66 7.79 9.53 5.34
CA GLU A 66 9.23 9.27 5.20
C GLU A 66 9.58 9.01 3.74
N LYS A 67 10.86 9.23 3.39
CA LYS A 67 11.36 8.78 2.09
C LYS A 67 11.49 7.27 2.10
N THR A 68 11.03 6.66 1.02
CA THR A 68 11.00 5.21 0.85
C THR A 68 11.60 4.81 -0.47
N THR A 69 11.72 3.49 -0.70
CA THR A 69 12.15 2.95 -1.98
C THR A 69 11.19 3.32 -3.10
N VAL A 70 9.89 3.30 -2.82
CA VAL A 70 8.84 3.76 -3.73
C VAL A 70 7.72 4.46 -2.96
N ALA A 71 7.14 5.50 -3.55
CA ALA A 71 5.93 6.15 -3.05
C ALA A 71 4.85 6.15 -4.12
N LEU A 72 3.63 5.80 -3.74
CA LEU A 72 2.43 5.96 -4.55
C LEU A 72 1.54 7.02 -3.88
N ARG A 73 1.23 8.08 -4.62
CA ARG A 73 0.41 9.19 -4.11
C ARG A 73 -0.74 9.51 -5.05
N GLY A 74 -1.85 9.96 -4.51
CA GLY A 74 -3.02 10.42 -5.26
C GLY A 74 -4.29 10.37 -4.42
N PRO A 75 -5.48 10.44 -5.02
CA PRO A 75 -6.74 10.32 -4.29
C PRO A 75 -6.85 8.94 -3.60
N PRO A 76 -7.35 8.85 -2.35
CA PRO A 76 -7.41 7.61 -1.58
C PRO A 76 -8.29 6.55 -2.23
N THR A 77 -9.34 6.95 -2.94
CA THR A 77 -10.12 6.03 -3.77
C THR A 77 -9.28 5.41 -4.88
N SER A 78 -8.46 6.20 -5.59
CA SER A 78 -7.57 5.69 -6.63
C SER A 78 -6.48 4.78 -6.04
N LEU A 79 -5.92 5.14 -4.87
CA LEU A 79 -4.97 4.29 -4.14
C LEU A 79 -5.57 2.91 -3.86
N MET A 80 -6.79 2.87 -3.33
CA MET A 80 -7.49 1.61 -3.07
C MET A 80 -7.82 0.83 -4.34
N LEU A 81 -8.22 1.50 -5.44
CA LEU A 81 -8.47 0.82 -6.70
C LEU A 81 -7.20 0.20 -7.29
N ALA A 82 -6.07 0.89 -7.22
CA ALA A 82 -4.78 0.35 -7.63
C ALA A 82 -4.37 -0.85 -6.77
N PHE A 83 -4.51 -0.75 -5.45
CA PHE A 83 -4.19 -1.82 -4.50
C PHE A 83 -5.07 -3.06 -4.68
N ASN A 84 -6.32 -2.89 -5.11
CA ASN A 84 -7.22 -3.98 -5.47
C ASN A 84 -7.08 -4.41 -6.95
N ARG A 85 -6.04 -3.94 -7.66
CA ARG A 85 -5.75 -4.22 -9.08
C ARG A 85 -6.91 -3.90 -10.04
N ARG A 86 -7.78 -2.96 -9.66
CA ARG A 86 -8.90 -2.48 -10.49
C ARG A 86 -8.54 -1.25 -11.33
N MET A 87 -7.33 -0.71 -11.14
CA MET A 87 -6.80 0.46 -11.81
C MET A 87 -5.28 0.31 -11.91
N THR A 88 -4.68 0.81 -12.99
CA THR A 88 -3.22 0.84 -13.08
C THR A 88 -2.65 2.02 -12.26
N PRO A 89 -1.45 1.92 -11.69
CA PRO A 89 -0.84 3.01 -10.92
C PRO A 89 -0.49 4.28 -11.72
N ASP A 90 -0.76 4.30 -13.03
CA ASP A 90 -0.54 5.43 -13.94
C ASP A 90 -1.85 6.17 -14.28
N GLU A 91 -2.98 5.74 -13.69
CA GLU A 91 -4.31 6.27 -13.92
C GLU A 91 -4.89 6.97 -12.68
N GLY A 92 -6.04 7.62 -12.83
CA GLY A 92 -6.84 8.11 -11.69
C GLY A 92 -6.16 9.18 -10.83
N GLY A 93 -5.19 9.92 -11.38
CA GLY A 93 -4.42 10.93 -10.64
C GLY A 93 -3.38 10.33 -9.69
N LEU A 94 -3.00 9.08 -9.91
CA LEU A 94 -1.90 8.44 -9.20
C LEU A 94 -0.54 8.88 -9.76
N HIS A 95 0.44 8.97 -8.87
CA HIS A 95 1.81 9.25 -9.21
C HIS A 95 2.74 8.31 -8.45
N VAL A 96 3.59 7.61 -9.20
CA VAL A 96 4.64 6.75 -8.66
C VAL A 96 5.95 7.53 -8.61
N LEU A 97 6.62 7.50 -7.46
CA LEU A 97 7.92 8.14 -7.25
C LEU A 97 8.90 7.07 -6.74
N GLY A 98 10.05 6.92 -7.38
CA GLY A 98 11.07 5.92 -7.00
C GLY A 98 10.96 4.63 -7.81
N ASP A 99 11.16 3.48 -7.17
CA ASP A 99 11.26 2.17 -7.82
C ASP A 99 9.87 1.62 -8.21
N ARG A 100 9.46 1.85 -9.46
CA ARG A 100 8.20 1.31 -10.01
C ARG A 100 8.17 -0.22 -10.01
N GLY A 101 9.29 -0.89 -10.27
CA GLY A 101 9.36 -2.34 -10.29
C GLY A 101 9.05 -2.96 -8.93
N LEU A 102 9.44 -2.29 -7.84
CA LEU A 102 9.05 -2.69 -6.49
C LEU A 102 7.54 -2.55 -6.26
N LEU A 103 6.91 -1.47 -6.73
CA LEU A 103 5.46 -1.30 -6.64
C LEU A 103 4.70 -2.38 -7.42
N ASP A 104 5.15 -2.70 -8.64
CA ASP A 104 4.53 -3.74 -9.46
C ASP A 104 4.68 -5.12 -8.81
N LEU A 105 5.88 -5.45 -8.33
CA LEU A 105 6.13 -6.68 -7.58
C LEU A 105 5.22 -6.78 -6.35
N TRP A 106 5.04 -5.67 -5.63
CA TRP A 106 4.15 -5.62 -4.49
C TRP A 106 2.71 -5.90 -4.91
N LEU A 107 2.22 -5.15 -5.91
CA LEU A 107 0.87 -5.30 -6.42
C LEU A 107 0.60 -6.71 -6.89
N GLU A 108 1.52 -7.36 -7.61
CA GLU A 108 1.43 -8.74 -8.10
C GLU A 108 1.37 -9.81 -7.00
N ARG A 109 1.98 -9.54 -5.85
CA ARG A 109 2.12 -10.52 -4.77
C ARG A 109 1.16 -10.33 -3.61
N SER A 110 0.65 -9.12 -3.38
CA SER A 110 -0.30 -8.81 -2.32
C SER A 110 -1.77 -9.03 -2.73
N SER A 111 -2.08 -10.06 -3.53
CA SER A 111 -3.48 -10.34 -3.91
C SER A 111 -4.25 -10.96 -2.77
N PHE A 112 -5.43 -10.40 -2.53
CA PHE A 112 -6.54 -11.09 -1.87
C PHE A 112 -7.72 -11.05 -2.84
N GLY A 113 -8.08 -12.20 -3.38
CA GLY A 113 -9.15 -12.34 -4.37
C GLY A 113 -9.35 -13.79 -4.79
#